data_AF-A0A654E8T4-F1
#
_entry.id   AF-A0A654E8T4-F1
#
_cell.length_a   1.000
_cell.length_b   1.000
_cell.length_c   1.000
_cell.angle_alpha   90.00
_cell.angle_beta   90.00
_cell.angle_gamma   90.00
#
_symmetry.space_group_name_H-M   'P 1'
#
loop_
_entity.id
_entity.type
_entity.pdbx_description
1 polymer ?
#
loop_
_entity_poly.entity_id
_entity_poly.type
_entity_poly.pdbx_seq_one_letter_code
_entity_poly.pdbx_strand_id
1 'polypeptide(L)'
;MIIPVRCFTCGKVIGNKWDQYLDLLQLDYTEGDALDALQLVRYCCRRMLMTHVDLIEKLLNYNSILSKLLSYVVYLLTRTSGEIRQQLEEDANLLKKFSSLEA
;
A
#
# COMPACT_ATOMS: atom_id res chain seq x y z
N MET A 1 -11.03 -9.24 2.80
CA MET A 1 -11.05 -8.10 3.76
C MET A 1 -10.82 -8.70 5.14
N ILE A 2 -10.22 -7.97 6.08
CA ILE A 2 -9.66 -8.50 7.36
C ILE A 2 -10.56 -9.57 8.02
N ILE A 3 -9.93 -10.57 8.64
CA ILE A 3 -10.62 -11.65 9.35
C ILE A 3 -11.64 -11.12 10.36
N PRO A 4 -12.80 -11.79 10.48
CA PRO A 4 -13.78 -11.43 11.49
C PRO A 4 -13.21 -11.67 12.90
N VAL A 5 -13.37 -10.68 13.78
CA VAL A 5 -12.91 -10.75 15.18
C VAL A 5 -13.49 -11.96 15.90
N ARG A 6 -14.76 -12.30 15.63
CA ARG A 6 -15.48 -13.46 16.18
C ARG A 6 -16.13 -14.27 15.06
N CYS A 7 -16.31 -15.56 15.30
CA CYS A 7 -17.10 -16.41 14.41
C CYS A 7 -18.55 -15.95 14.32
N PHE A 8 -19.09 -15.86 13.10
CA PHE A 8 -20.48 -15.49 12.85
C PHE A 8 -21.51 -16.45 13.45
N THR A 9 -21.15 -17.72 13.69
CA THR A 9 -22.07 -18.72 14.26
C THR A 9 -21.83 -18.94 15.75
N CYS A 10 -20.58 -19.23 16.14
CA CYS A 10 -20.25 -19.66 17.50
C CYS A 10 -19.92 -18.49 18.45
N GLY A 11 -19.66 -17.28 17.94
CA GLY A 11 -19.23 -16.13 18.73
C GLY A 11 -17.83 -16.25 19.37
N LYS A 12 -17.14 -17.39 19.17
CA LYS A 12 -15.75 -17.63 19.62
C LYS A 12 -14.83 -16.60 18.96
N VAL A 13 -13.86 -16.09 19.71
CA VAL A 13 -12.83 -15.17 19.20
C VAL A 13 -11.91 -15.94 18.23
N ILE A 14 -11.72 -15.38 17.03
CA ILE A 14 -10.93 -15.98 15.94
C ILE A 14 -9.86 -15.02 15.42
N GLY A 15 -10.09 -13.70 15.49
CA GLY A 15 -9.19 -12.71 14.91
C GLY A 15 -7.72 -12.82 15.34
N ASN A 16 -7.47 -13.32 16.55
CA ASN A 16 -6.12 -13.48 17.10
C ASN A 16 -5.37 -14.74 16.62
N LYS A 17 -5.99 -15.58 15.79
CA LYS A 17 -5.44 -16.89 15.37
C LYS A 17 -4.96 -16.91 13.92
N TRP A 18 -5.18 -15.85 13.16
CA TRP A 18 -4.83 -15.81 11.75
C TRP A 18 -3.33 -15.92 11.49
N ASP A 19 -2.55 -15.12 12.20
CA ASP A 19 -1.10 -15.08 11.99
C ASP A 19 -0.48 -16.45 12.34
N GLN A 20 -0.90 -17.05 13.45
CA GLN A 20 -0.49 -18.40 13.84
C GLN A 20 -0.89 -19.46 12.81
N TYR A 21 -2.06 -19.30 12.16
CA TYR A 21 -2.48 -20.20 11.09
C TYR A 21 -1.57 -20.09 9.86
N LEU A 22 -1.19 -18.87 9.48
CA LEU A 22 -0.25 -18.63 8.37
C LEU A 22 1.14 -19.18 8.70
N ASP A 23 1.63 -18.98 9.92
CA ASP A 23 2.93 -19.51 10.37
C ASP A 23 2.95 -21.05 10.28
N LEU A 24 1.87 -21.72 10.69
CA LEU A 24 1.75 -23.17 10.60
C LEU A 24 1.74 -23.66 9.14
N LEU A 25 1.05 -22.95 8.24
CA LEU A 25 1.06 -23.29 6.81
C LEU A 25 2.44 -23.08 6.17
N GLN A 26 3.21 -22.08 6.62
CA GLN A 26 4.60 -21.87 6.17
C GLN A 26 5.54 -22.99 6.64
N LEU A 27 5.20 -23.68 7.73
CA LEU A 27 5.91 -24.84 8.26
C LEU A 27 5.48 -26.17 7.61
N ASP A 28 4.79 -26.12 6.47
CA ASP A 28 4.28 -27.27 5.72
C ASP A 28 3.27 -28.16 6.49
N TYR A 29 2.55 -27.60 7.47
CA TYR A 29 1.42 -28.30 8.08
C TYR A 29 0.23 -28.37 7.12
N THR A 30 -0.55 -29.46 7.20
CA THR A 30 -1.83 -29.52 6.49
C THR A 30 -2.83 -28.54 7.11
N GLU A 31 -3.75 -28.01 6.29
CA GLU A 31 -4.78 -27.07 6.74
C GLU A 31 -5.62 -27.64 7.90
N GLY A 32 -5.89 -28.94 7.88
CA GLY A 32 -6.60 -29.65 8.94
C GLY A 32 -5.82 -29.67 10.26
N ASP A 33 -4.56 -30.09 10.20
CA ASP A 33 -3.68 -30.19 11.37
C ASP A 33 -3.39 -28.81 11.98
N ALA A 34 -3.24 -27.78 11.15
CA ALA A 34 -3.05 -26.41 11.61
C ALA A 34 -4.29 -25.90 12.38
N LEU A 35 -5.51 -26.20 11.89
CA LEU A 35 -6.74 -25.84 12.59
C LEU A 35 -6.94 -26.62 13.90
N ASP A 36 -6.45 -27.87 13.95
CA ASP A 36 -6.44 -28.69 15.16
C ASP A 36 -5.46 -28.17 16.20
N ALA A 37 -4.25 -27.78 15.79
CA ALA A 37 -3.25 -27.14 16.64
C ALA A 37 -3.79 -25.85 17.27
N LEU A 38 -4.61 -25.08 16.52
CA LEU A 38 -5.27 -23.87 17.00
C LEU A 38 -6.52 -24.14 17.86
N GLN A 39 -6.82 -25.39 18.21
CA GLN A 39 -7.96 -25.79 19.07
C GLN A 39 -9.32 -25.32 18.52
N LEU A 40 -9.52 -25.42 17.21
CA LEU A 40 -10.78 -25.06 16.56
C LEU A 40 -11.63 -26.30 16.25
N VAL A 41 -12.20 -26.90 17.30
CA VAL A 41 -12.98 -28.15 17.15
C VAL A 41 -14.21 -27.99 16.25
N ARG A 42 -14.98 -26.90 16.40
CA ARG A 42 -16.25 -26.70 15.69
C ARG A 42 -16.02 -26.25 14.24
N TYR A 43 -16.71 -26.90 13.29
CA TYR A 43 -16.66 -26.59 11.86
C TYR A 43 -16.98 -25.12 11.54
N CYS A 44 -17.92 -24.51 12.29
CA CYS A 44 -18.31 -23.12 12.08
C CYS A 44 -17.20 -22.12 12.40
N CYS A 45 -16.33 -22.45 13.36
CA CYS A 45 -15.19 -21.62 13.69
C CYS A 45 -14.02 -21.92 12.71
N ARG A 46 -13.86 -23.17 12.21
CA ARG A 46 -12.87 -23.54 11.16
C ARG A 46 -13.07 -22.83 9.83
N ARG A 47 -14.31 -22.78 9.33
CA ARG A 47 -14.62 -22.16 8.03
C ARG A 47 -14.21 -20.69 7.97
N MET A 48 -14.18 -19.99 9.10
CA MET A 48 -13.80 -18.57 9.15
C MET A 48 -12.34 -18.34 8.78
N LEU A 49 -11.45 -19.29 9.05
CA LEU A 49 -10.03 -19.23 8.66
C LEU A 49 -9.81 -19.86 7.29
N MET A 50 -10.38 -21.05 7.05
CA MET A 50 -10.18 -21.80 5.82
C MET A 50 -10.62 -21.04 4.56
N THR A 51 -11.72 -20.28 4.62
CA THR A 51 -12.23 -19.52 3.47
C THR A 51 -11.91 -18.03 3.54
N HIS A 52 -11.07 -17.58 4.46
CA HIS A 52 -10.72 -16.17 4.54
C HIS A 52 -9.79 -15.80 3.38
N VAL A 53 -10.13 -14.71 2.69
CA VAL A 53 -9.25 -14.10 1.68
C VAL A 53 -8.90 -12.70 2.16
N ASP A 54 -7.61 -12.50 2.46
CA ASP A 54 -7.15 -11.17 2.80
C ASP A 54 -7.05 -10.29 1.54
N LEU A 55 -7.86 -9.25 1.51
CA LEU A 55 -7.91 -8.29 0.40
C LEU A 55 -7.35 -6.93 0.83
N ILE A 56 -7.03 -6.75 2.12
CA ILE A 56 -6.62 -5.44 2.63
C ILE A 56 -5.29 -4.99 2.03
N GLU A 57 -4.34 -5.92 1.87
CA GLU A 57 -3.03 -5.63 1.28
C GLU A 57 -3.16 -5.09 -0.14
N LYS A 58 -4.05 -5.69 -0.94
CA LYS A 58 -4.32 -5.25 -2.30
C LYS A 58 -5.04 -3.89 -2.31
N LEU A 59 -5.94 -3.66 -1.37
CA LEU A 59 -6.69 -2.40 -1.28
C LEU A 59 -5.82 -1.22 -0.81
N LEU A 60 -4.89 -1.43 0.11
CA LEU A 60 -3.98 -0.38 0.61
C LEU A 60 -3.08 0.18 -0.49
N ASN A 61 -2.75 -0.63 -1.49
CA ASN A 61 -1.91 -0.22 -2.61
C ASN A 61 -2.56 0.83 -3.54
N TYR A 62 -3.90 0.94 -3.59
CA TYR A 62 -4.57 1.91 -4.46
C TYR A 62 -4.27 3.37 -4.08
N ASN A 63 -4.15 3.70 -2.79
CA ASN A 63 -3.93 5.09 -2.36
C ASN A 63 -2.51 5.58 -2.69
N SER A 64 -1.51 4.71 -2.57
CA SER A 64 -0.11 5.07 -2.81
C SER A 64 0.21 5.39 -4.27
N ILE A 65 -0.54 4.83 -5.22
CA ILE A 65 -0.36 5.09 -6.66
C ILE A 65 -0.79 6.54 -6.97
N LEU A 66 -1.91 6.99 -6.39
CA LEU A 66 -2.41 8.35 -6.57
C LEU A 66 -1.47 9.39 -5.95
N SER A 67 -0.96 9.14 -4.74
CA SER A 67 -0.02 10.05 -4.08
C SER A 67 1.35 10.09 -4.78
N LYS A 68 1.84 8.96 -5.32
CA LYS A 68 3.07 8.93 -6.11
C LYS A 68 2.91 9.64 -7.45
N LEU A 69 1.77 9.48 -8.12
CA LEU A 69 1.45 10.25 -9.33
C LEU A 69 1.39 11.75 -9.04
N LEU A 70 0.71 12.16 -7.97
CA LEU A 70 0.68 13.57 -7.57
C LEU A 70 2.06 14.10 -7.18
N SER A 71 2.86 13.34 -6.41
CA SER A 71 4.23 13.71 -6.07
C SER A 71 5.14 13.78 -7.29
N TYR A 72 4.95 12.88 -8.28
CA TYR A 72 5.73 12.88 -9.51
C TYR A 72 5.32 14.04 -10.44
N VAL A 73 4.02 14.34 -10.54
CA VAL A 73 3.52 15.50 -11.28
C VAL A 73 3.98 16.80 -10.61
N VAL A 74 3.91 16.93 -9.28
CA VAL A 74 4.44 18.07 -8.55
C VAL A 74 5.95 18.19 -8.75
N TYR A 75 6.70 17.08 -8.64
CA TYR A 75 8.14 17.06 -8.92
C TYR A 75 8.45 17.55 -10.35
N LEU A 76 7.74 17.05 -11.37
CA LEU A 76 7.90 17.49 -12.76
C LEU A 76 7.53 18.97 -12.94
N LEU A 77 6.45 19.46 -12.32
CA LEU A 77 6.07 20.88 -12.37
C LEU A 77 7.08 21.78 -11.64
N THR A 78 7.65 21.33 -10.52
CA THR A 78 8.75 22.04 -9.85
C THR A 78 10.04 22.00 -10.67
N ARG A 79 10.26 20.93 -11.44
CA ARG A 79 11.42 20.80 -12.32
C ARG A 79 11.31 21.71 -13.56
N THR A 80 10.15 21.77 -14.21
CA THR A 80 9.92 22.69 -15.34
C THR A 80 9.96 24.16 -14.91
N SER A 81 9.45 24.49 -13.72
CA SER A 81 9.57 25.86 -13.18
C SER A 81 11.01 26.24 -12.78
N GLY A 82 11.84 25.27 -12.41
CA GLY A 82 13.28 25.46 -12.24
C GLY A 82 14.02 25.75 -13.56
N GLU A 83 13.75 24.96 -14.61
CA GLU A 83 14.31 25.17 -15.95
C GLU A 83 13.82 26.48 -16.59
N ILE A 84 12.53 26.82 -16.46
CA ILE A 84 11.95 28.09 -16.94
C ILE A 84 12.55 29.31 -16.21
N ARG A 85 12.85 29.21 -14.91
CA ARG A 85 13.50 30.29 -14.16
C ARG A 85 14.91 30.57 -14.66
N GLN A 86 15.71 29.53 -14.92
CA GLN A 86 17.06 29.68 -15.48
C GLN A 86 17.02 30.29 -16.89
N GLN A 87 16.10 29.83 -17.75
CA GLN A 87 15.94 30.37 -19.09
C GLN A 87 15.55 31.86 -19.09
N LEU A 88 14.62 32.28 -18.22
CA LEU A 88 14.23 33.68 -18.07
C LEU A 88 15.36 34.56 -17.53
N GLU A 89 16.24 34.01 -16.68
CA GLU A 89 17.39 34.72 -16.14
C GLU A 89 18.51 34.88 -17.17
N GLU A 90 18.71 33.87 -18.02
CA GLU A 90 19.59 33.94 -19.20
C GLU A 90 19.08 34.95 -20.24
N ASP A 91 17.78 34.91 -20.58
CA ASP A 91 17.16 35.85 -21.52
C ASP A 91 17.21 37.29 -21.00
N ALA A 92 16.99 37.51 -19.69
CA ALA A 92 17.11 38.82 -19.06
C ALA A 92 18.57 39.35 -19.08
N ASN A 93 19.56 38.47 -18.92
CA ASN A 93 20.97 38.85 -19.01
C ASN A 93 21.41 39.12 -20.46
N LEU A 94 20.83 38.42 -21.44
CA LEU A 94 21.07 38.67 -22.86
C LEU A 94 20.54 40.05 -23.28
N LEU A 95 19.34 40.42 -22.83
CA LEU A 95 18.74 41.74 -23.11
C LEU A 95 19.56 42.89 -22.50
N LYS A 96 20.09 42.73 -21.28
CA LYS A 96 21.01 43.73 -20.68
C LYS A 96 22.27 43.90 -21.51
N LYS A 97 22.80 42.82 -22.09
CA LYS A 97 24.01 42.85 -22.94
C LYS A 97 23.76 43.55 -24.29
N PHE A 98 22.57 43.40 -24.87
CA PHE A 98 22.17 44.15 -26.07
C PHE A 98 22.09 45.66 -25.81
N SER A 99 21.52 46.08 -24.66
CA SER A 99 21.42 47.51 -24.31
C SER A 99 22.79 48.20 -24.06
N SER A 100 23.84 47.44 -23.77
CA SER A 100 25.21 47.96 -23.60
C SER A 100 26.02 48.05 -24.90
N LEU A 101 25.50 47.52 -26.01
CA LEU A 101 26.15 47.57 -27.34
C LEU A 101 25.57 48.68 -28.23
N GLU A 102 24.44 49.25 -27.86
CA GLU A 102 23.78 50.36 -28.57
C GLU A 102 24.12 51.75 -27.97
N ALA A 103 25.09 51.82 -27.05
CA ALA A 103 25.66 53.06 -26.48
C ALA A 103 27.14 53.19 -26.85
#